data_AF-A0A7C3UBF4-F1
#
_entry.id   AF-A0A7C3UBF4-F1
#
_cell.length_a   1.000
_cell.length_b   1.000
_cell.length_c   1.000
_cell.angle_alpha   90.00
_cell.angle_beta   90.00
_cell.angle_gamma   90.00
#
_symmetry.space_group_name_H-M   'P 1'
#
loop_
_entity.id
_entity.type
_entity.pdbx_description
1 polymer ?
#
loop_
_entity_poly.entity_id
_entity_poly.type
_entity_poly.pdbx_seq_one_letter_code
_entity_poly.pdbx_strand_id
1 'polypeptide(L)'
;MVEKRAMGEEVVVKKCRMKEGGNRTLFDACKKWNRKVEDMKRQGLYMEDDYRPLLGNVLDSKAVFVVGSSPGHRTHVDLAEGEIRYYDNDRPVNELMRDILGETGLKCKVKEDGVECKGLTEENLGSAVERLAVATSADYRLGDPDHFWPEDLMGKCMVKVDYRSPKYKVEVEKCLLKESGIIS
;
A
#
# COMPACT_ATOMS: atom_id res chain seq x y z
N MET A 1 -16.94 24.89 37.49
CA MET A 1 -17.25 23.74 36.62
C MET A 1 -17.39 24.25 35.20
N VAL A 2 -16.35 24.10 34.38
CA VAL A 2 -16.36 23.67 32.96
C VAL A 2 -14.92 23.21 32.72
N GLU A 3 -14.78 21.91 32.43
CA GLU A 3 -13.52 21.25 32.07
C GLU A 3 -12.93 21.87 30.80
N LYS A 4 -11.61 22.10 30.79
CA LYS A 4 -10.83 22.07 29.55
C LYS A 4 -9.85 20.91 29.67
N ARG A 5 -10.24 19.79 29.06
CA ARG A 5 -9.39 18.62 28.83
C ARG A 5 -8.13 19.07 28.09
N ALA A 6 -6.98 18.64 28.60
CA ALA A 6 -5.71 18.72 27.88
C ALA A 6 -5.88 18.02 26.53
N MET A 7 -5.56 18.72 25.43
CA MET A 7 -5.41 18.08 24.12
C MET A 7 -4.12 17.26 24.19
N GLY A 8 -4.20 15.93 24.15
CA GLY A 8 -3.00 15.09 24.10
C GLY A 8 -2.17 15.32 22.85
N GLU A 9 -0.86 15.13 22.98
CA GLU A 9 0.12 15.41 21.93
C GLU A 9 0.00 14.44 20.74
N GLU A 10 -0.15 14.99 19.53
CA GLU A 10 -0.04 14.25 18.27
C GLU A 10 1.45 14.00 17.96
N VAL A 11 1.81 12.76 17.64
CA VAL A 11 3.17 12.41 17.19
C VAL A 11 3.19 12.36 15.67
N VAL A 12 4.03 13.19 15.04
CA VAL A 12 4.15 13.27 13.59
C VAL A 12 5.57 12.93 13.14
N VAL A 13 5.68 12.00 12.20
CA VAL A 13 6.94 11.64 11.52
C VAL A 13 6.67 11.58 10.02
N LYS A 14 7.09 12.62 9.28
CA LYS A 14 6.85 12.75 7.83
C LYS A 14 5.36 12.55 7.49
N LYS A 15 5.00 11.54 6.71
CA LYS A 15 3.61 11.24 6.31
C LYS A 15 2.84 10.42 7.36
N CYS A 16 3.45 10.06 8.48
CA CYS A 16 2.81 9.30 9.55
C CYS A 16 2.40 10.20 10.72
N ARG A 17 1.16 10.07 11.14
CA ARG A 17 0.57 10.79 12.27
C ARG A 17 -0.04 9.78 13.24
N MET A 18 0.21 9.94 14.53
CA MET A 18 -0.40 9.16 15.59
C MET A 18 -1.05 10.10 16.58
N LYS A 19 -2.35 9.91 16.80
CA LYS A 19 -3.10 10.63 17.84
C LYS A 19 -2.86 9.99 19.21
N GLU A 20 -3.20 10.72 20.28
CA GLU A 20 -3.22 10.16 21.63
C GLU A 20 -4.04 8.85 21.66
N GLY A 21 -3.52 7.83 22.35
CA GLY A 21 -4.11 6.49 22.39
C GLY A 21 -3.75 5.58 21.19
N GLY A 22 -3.08 6.11 20.17
CA GLY A 22 -2.64 5.33 19.01
C GLY A 22 -1.69 4.17 19.36
N ASN A 23 -1.91 3.03 18.71
CA ASN A 23 -1.09 1.84 18.89
C ASN A 23 0.31 2.04 18.29
N ARG A 24 1.34 1.85 19.13
CA ARG A 24 2.76 2.03 18.75
C ARG A 24 3.21 1.06 17.65
N THR A 25 2.75 -0.20 17.68
CA THR A 25 3.04 -1.20 16.65
C THR A 25 2.52 -0.74 15.28
N LEU A 26 1.30 -0.19 15.23
CA LEU A 26 0.74 0.40 14.01
C LEU A 26 1.53 1.64 13.56
N PHE A 27 1.99 2.48 14.49
CA PHE A 27 2.80 3.63 14.13
C PHE A 27 4.19 3.25 13.61
N ASP A 28 4.80 2.19 14.15
CA ASP A 28 6.03 1.62 13.62
C ASP A 28 5.85 1.03 12.23
N ALA A 29 4.74 0.35 11.98
CA ALA A 29 4.35 -0.10 10.65
C ALA A 29 4.09 1.07 9.69
N CYS A 30 3.46 2.16 10.15
CA CYS A 30 3.31 3.37 9.36
C CYS A 30 4.68 3.92 8.94
N LYS A 31 5.65 4.02 9.88
CA LYS A 31 7.01 4.50 9.55
C LYS A 31 7.70 3.62 8.51
N LYS A 32 7.47 2.30 8.55
CA LYS A 32 7.93 1.36 7.52
C LYS A 32 7.32 1.68 6.15
N TRP A 33 5.99 1.83 6.09
CA TRP A 33 5.30 2.28 4.87
C TRP A 33 5.84 3.62 4.36
N ASN A 34 6.02 4.61 5.22
CA ASN A 34 6.59 5.91 4.81
C ASN A 34 7.98 5.73 4.20
N ARG A 35 8.86 4.88 4.77
CA ARG A 35 10.18 4.62 4.17
C ARG A 35 10.02 4.01 2.78
N LYS A 36 9.17 3.01 2.62
CA LYS A 36 8.90 2.38 1.32
C LYS A 36 8.36 3.39 0.29
N VAL A 37 7.45 4.27 0.69
CA VAL A 37 6.94 5.38 -0.12
C VAL A 37 8.06 6.30 -0.59
N GLU A 38 8.97 6.71 0.31
CA GLU A 38 10.12 7.53 -0.08
C GLU A 38 11.08 6.78 -1.01
N ASP A 39 11.27 5.48 -0.81
CA ASP A 39 12.16 4.66 -1.64
C ASP A 39 11.59 4.49 -3.06
N MET A 40 10.29 4.25 -3.19
CA MET A 40 9.60 4.18 -4.48
C MET A 40 9.59 5.53 -5.20
N LYS A 41 9.40 6.64 -4.46
CA LYS A 41 9.53 7.99 -5.04
C LYS A 41 10.92 8.22 -5.62
N ARG A 42 11.99 7.85 -4.90
CA ARG A 42 13.38 8.02 -5.38
C ARG A 42 13.69 7.16 -6.61
N GLN A 43 12.95 6.06 -6.80
CA GLN A 43 13.04 5.21 -7.99
C GLN A 43 12.18 5.72 -9.17
N GLY A 44 11.47 6.84 -9.01
CA GLY A 44 10.61 7.38 -10.07
C GLY A 44 9.28 6.63 -10.25
N LEU A 45 8.85 5.82 -9.27
CA LEU A 45 7.70 4.94 -9.42
C LEU A 45 6.34 5.58 -9.08
N TYR A 46 6.36 6.88 -8.77
CA TYR A 46 5.17 7.66 -8.46
C TYR A 46 5.07 8.90 -9.33
N MET A 47 3.85 9.22 -9.70
CA MET A 47 3.48 10.55 -10.16
C MET A 47 3.47 11.51 -8.96
N GLU A 48 3.96 12.73 -9.14
CA GLU A 48 4.06 13.70 -8.03
C GLU A 48 2.68 13.99 -7.41
N ASP A 49 1.65 14.06 -8.24
CA ASP A 49 0.26 14.32 -7.80
C ASP A 49 -0.34 13.18 -6.98
N ASP A 50 0.10 11.94 -7.18
CA ASP A 50 -0.29 10.79 -6.37
C ASP A 50 0.53 10.68 -5.08
N TYR A 51 1.80 11.05 -5.12
CA TYR A 51 2.69 11.01 -3.96
C TYR A 51 2.34 12.07 -2.92
N ARG A 52 2.05 13.30 -3.35
CA ARG A 52 1.79 14.43 -2.45
C ARG A 52 0.68 14.15 -1.42
N PRO A 53 -0.51 13.62 -1.76
CA PRO A 53 -1.60 13.38 -0.82
C PRO A 53 -1.38 12.20 0.13
N LEU A 54 -0.35 11.36 -0.08
CA LEU A 54 -0.11 10.20 0.77
C LEU A 54 0.09 10.59 2.24
N LEU A 55 -0.67 9.94 3.11
CA LEU A 55 -0.70 10.17 4.55
C LEU A 55 -1.16 8.90 5.28
N GLY A 56 -0.51 8.55 6.39
CA GLY A 56 -0.95 7.51 7.32
C GLY A 56 -1.37 8.12 8.66
N ASN A 57 -2.57 7.78 9.13
CA ASN A 57 -3.10 8.22 10.42
C ASN A 57 -3.35 7.00 11.30
N VAL A 58 -2.82 7.02 12.52
CA VAL A 58 -3.00 5.97 13.53
C VAL A 58 -3.81 6.51 14.70
N LEU A 59 -4.87 5.80 15.06
CA LEU A 59 -5.73 6.07 16.20
C LEU A 59 -6.20 4.74 16.79
N ASP A 60 -6.06 4.57 18.10
CA ASP A 60 -6.35 3.32 18.79
C ASP A 60 -5.65 2.12 18.10
N SER A 61 -6.38 1.03 17.86
CA SER A 61 -5.92 -0.17 17.14
C SER A 61 -6.13 -0.10 15.62
N LYS A 62 -6.32 1.10 15.06
CA LYS A 62 -6.63 1.30 13.64
C LYS A 62 -5.66 2.26 12.97
N ALA A 63 -5.43 2.04 11.68
CA ALA A 63 -4.72 2.97 10.83
C ALA A 63 -5.48 3.19 9.51
N VAL A 64 -5.44 4.42 9.02
CA VAL A 64 -5.96 4.81 7.72
C VAL A 64 -4.83 5.39 6.88
N PHE A 65 -4.60 4.79 5.72
CA PHE A 65 -3.61 5.25 4.75
C PHE A 65 -4.35 5.85 3.55
N VAL A 66 -4.00 7.07 3.16
CA VAL A 66 -4.32 7.62 1.85
C VAL A 66 -3.25 7.10 0.89
N VAL A 67 -3.68 6.37 -0.14
CA VAL A 67 -2.79 5.59 -1.03
C VAL A 67 -2.82 6.05 -2.49
N GLY A 68 -3.44 7.20 -2.75
CA GLY A 68 -3.40 7.90 -4.03
C GLY A 68 -4.13 9.23 -3.97
N SER A 69 -4.33 9.85 -5.14
CA SER A 69 -4.96 11.17 -5.27
C SER A 69 -6.49 11.13 -5.39
N SER A 70 -7.05 9.99 -5.83
CA SER A 70 -8.48 9.83 -6.03
C SER A 70 -9.28 9.86 -4.71
N PRO A 71 -10.42 10.57 -4.66
CA PRO A 71 -11.30 10.55 -3.49
C PRO A 71 -11.71 9.12 -3.13
N GLY A 72 -11.48 8.73 -1.88
CA GLY A 72 -11.80 7.38 -1.38
C GLY A 72 -10.68 6.36 -1.53
N HIS A 73 -9.58 6.70 -2.21
CA HIS A 73 -8.41 5.82 -2.38
C HIS A 73 -7.63 5.67 -1.07
N ARG A 74 -8.13 4.79 -0.23
CA ARG A 74 -7.70 4.62 1.16
C ARG A 74 -7.56 3.15 1.49
N THR A 75 -6.76 2.90 2.51
CA THR A 75 -6.68 1.59 3.15
C THR A 75 -6.99 1.73 4.62
N HIS A 76 -7.92 0.93 5.12
CA HIS A 76 -8.14 0.73 6.54
C HIS A 76 -7.37 -0.51 7.00
N VAL A 77 -6.64 -0.36 8.10
CA VAL A 77 -5.92 -1.43 8.77
C VAL A 77 -6.46 -1.51 10.18
N ASP A 78 -7.04 -2.64 10.54
CA ASP A 78 -7.57 -2.90 11.87
C ASP A 78 -6.82 -4.09 12.48
N LEU A 79 -5.90 -3.79 13.40
CA LEU A 79 -5.08 -4.82 14.02
C LEU A 79 -5.87 -5.66 15.03
N ALA A 80 -6.90 -5.08 15.65
CA ALA A 80 -7.72 -5.80 16.63
C ALA A 80 -8.61 -6.84 15.95
N GLU A 81 -9.19 -6.48 14.79
CA GLU A 81 -10.02 -7.40 14.00
C GLU A 81 -9.18 -8.30 13.07
N GLY A 82 -7.90 -7.99 12.90
CA GLY A 82 -7.01 -8.75 12.02
C GLY A 82 -7.32 -8.54 10.54
N GLU A 83 -7.68 -7.32 10.14
CA GLU A 83 -8.21 -7.00 8.80
C GLU A 83 -7.45 -5.85 8.10
N ILE A 84 -7.37 -5.95 6.78
CA ILE A 84 -7.01 -4.85 5.88
C ILE A 84 -8.12 -4.70 4.84
N ARG A 85 -8.60 -3.47 4.63
CA ARG A 85 -9.51 -3.11 3.55
C ARG A 85 -8.92 -1.99 2.70
N TYR A 86 -8.51 -2.34 1.50
CA TYR A 86 -8.08 -1.41 0.46
C TYR A 86 -9.29 -1.03 -0.40
N TYR A 87 -9.43 0.26 -0.72
CA TYR A 87 -10.55 0.78 -1.50
C TYR A 87 -10.06 1.37 -2.82
N ASP A 88 -10.50 0.80 -3.94
CA ASP A 88 -10.19 1.23 -5.30
C ASP A 88 -11.20 0.59 -6.27
N ASN A 89 -11.53 1.30 -7.34
CA ASN A 89 -12.41 0.80 -8.40
C ASN A 89 -11.64 0.23 -9.61
N ASP A 90 -10.32 0.42 -9.66
CA ASP A 90 -9.47 -0.16 -10.69
C ASP A 90 -9.25 -1.66 -10.43
N ARG A 91 -9.85 -2.50 -11.28
CA ARG A 91 -9.81 -3.95 -11.12
C ARG A 91 -8.39 -4.53 -11.29
N PRO A 92 -7.62 -4.20 -12.33
CA PRO A 92 -6.20 -4.58 -12.41
C PRO A 92 -5.40 -4.25 -11.15
N VAL A 93 -5.55 -3.04 -10.60
CA VAL A 93 -4.87 -2.63 -9.35
C VAL A 93 -5.36 -3.47 -8.16
N ASN A 94 -6.66 -3.72 -8.05
CA ASN A 94 -7.21 -4.60 -7.01
C ASN A 94 -6.67 -6.04 -7.09
N GLU A 95 -6.48 -6.57 -8.30
CA GLU A 95 -5.91 -7.90 -8.49
C GLU A 95 -4.42 -7.94 -8.09
N LEU A 96 -3.65 -6.90 -8.42
CA LEU A 96 -2.28 -6.71 -7.96
C LEU A 96 -2.22 -6.64 -6.43
N MET A 97 -3.04 -5.79 -5.82
CA MET A 97 -3.08 -5.58 -4.37
C MET A 97 -3.49 -6.85 -3.63
N ARG A 98 -4.50 -7.59 -4.12
CA ARG A 98 -4.87 -8.92 -3.58
C ARG A 98 -3.66 -9.83 -3.55
N ASP A 99 -2.93 -9.92 -4.65
CA ASP A 99 -1.83 -10.86 -4.79
C ASP A 99 -0.67 -10.50 -3.87
N ILE A 100 -0.19 -9.25 -3.91
CA ILE A 100 0.96 -8.87 -3.10
C ILE A 100 0.63 -8.90 -1.61
N LEU A 101 -0.57 -8.48 -1.18
CA LEU A 101 -0.97 -8.59 0.23
C LEU A 101 -1.14 -10.06 0.64
N GLY A 102 -1.63 -10.92 -0.25
CA GLY A 102 -1.72 -12.36 0.00
C GLY A 102 -0.37 -13.02 0.28
N GLU A 103 0.70 -12.54 -0.37
CA GLU A 103 2.07 -13.02 -0.15
C GLU A 103 2.59 -12.75 1.28
N THR A 104 1.91 -11.93 2.10
CA THR A 104 2.25 -11.74 3.52
C THR A 104 1.56 -12.73 4.46
N GLY A 105 0.94 -13.78 3.91
CA GLY A 105 0.14 -14.73 4.67
C GLY A 105 -1.31 -14.30 4.91
N LEU A 106 -1.75 -13.19 4.33
CA LEU A 106 -3.14 -12.74 4.42
C LEU A 106 -4.04 -13.53 3.46
N LYS A 107 -5.31 -13.72 3.86
CA LYS A 107 -6.35 -14.27 2.98
C LYS A 107 -7.11 -13.11 2.34
N CYS A 108 -6.75 -12.78 1.10
CA CYS A 108 -7.28 -11.63 0.38
C CYS A 108 -8.33 -12.01 -0.68
N LYS A 109 -9.36 -11.19 -0.82
CA LYS A 109 -10.42 -11.32 -1.84
C LYS A 109 -10.68 -9.96 -2.48
N VAL A 110 -10.75 -9.92 -3.81
CA VAL A 110 -11.25 -8.76 -4.54
C VAL A 110 -12.75 -8.63 -4.30
N LYS A 111 -13.20 -7.40 -4.05
CA LYS A 111 -14.58 -6.96 -3.89
C LYS A 111 -14.91 -5.94 -4.97
N GLU A 112 -16.16 -5.51 -5.03
CA GLU A 112 -16.59 -4.49 -5.99
C GLU A 112 -15.87 -3.15 -5.79
N ASP A 113 -15.59 -2.81 -4.53
CA ASP A 113 -15.03 -1.53 -4.06
C ASP A 113 -13.56 -1.65 -3.61
N GLY A 114 -12.86 -2.74 -3.92
CA GLY A 114 -11.46 -2.90 -3.58
C GLY A 114 -11.02 -4.31 -3.18
N VAL A 115 -10.21 -4.42 -2.11
CA VAL A 115 -9.67 -5.69 -1.62
C VAL A 115 -9.88 -5.81 -0.11
N GLU A 116 -10.43 -6.95 0.30
CA GLU A 116 -10.58 -7.35 1.70
C GLU A 116 -9.58 -8.45 2.04
N CYS A 117 -8.77 -8.24 3.07
CA CYS A 117 -7.80 -9.21 3.57
C CYS A 117 -8.04 -9.50 5.05
N LYS A 118 -7.95 -10.78 5.43
CA LYS A 118 -8.04 -11.23 6.83
C LYS A 118 -6.79 -12.00 7.26
N GLY A 119 -6.58 -12.08 8.57
CA GLY A 119 -5.44 -12.78 9.18
C GLY A 119 -4.25 -11.86 9.45
N LEU A 120 -4.50 -10.56 9.60
CA LEU A 120 -3.48 -9.60 10.01
C LEU A 120 -3.09 -9.86 11.47
N THR A 121 -1.79 -9.88 11.74
CA THR A 121 -1.19 -10.07 13.06
C THR A 121 -0.04 -9.09 13.21
N GLU A 122 0.47 -8.89 14.42
CA GLU A 122 1.67 -8.05 14.63
C GLU A 122 2.89 -8.55 13.83
N GLU A 123 2.99 -9.87 13.60
CA GLU A 123 4.08 -10.51 12.86
C GLU A 123 4.09 -10.10 11.39
N ASN A 124 2.93 -10.13 10.71
CA ASN A 124 2.84 -9.80 9.29
C ASN A 124 2.48 -8.33 9.01
N LEU A 125 2.08 -7.56 10.02
CA LEU A 125 1.63 -6.17 9.90
C LEU A 125 2.63 -5.29 9.15
N GLY A 126 3.91 -5.35 9.52
CA GLY A 126 4.93 -4.51 8.89
C GLY A 126 5.02 -4.76 7.38
N SER A 127 5.11 -6.03 6.98
CA SER A 127 5.21 -6.44 5.58
C SER A 127 3.94 -6.15 4.78
N ALA A 128 2.77 -6.28 5.41
CA ALA A 128 1.48 -5.98 4.78
C ALA A 128 1.31 -4.47 4.55
N VAL A 129 1.64 -3.65 5.55
CA VAL A 129 1.54 -2.19 5.48
C VAL A 129 2.55 -1.59 4.50
N GLU A 130 3.77 -2.15 4.39
CA GLU A 130 4.73 -1.72 3.37
C GLU A 130 4.21 -1.94 1.93
N ARG A 131 3.51 -3.04 1.67
CA ARG A 131 2.92 -3.34 0.35
C ARG A 131 1.85 -2.33 -0.07
N LEU A 132 1.23 -1.61 0.87
CA LEU A 132 0.27 -0.54 0.55
C LEU A 132 0.92 0.61 -0.23
N ALA A 133 2.25 0.78 -0.14
CA ALA A 133 2.97 1.77 -0.93
C ALA A 133 2.89 1.46 -2.44
N VAL A 134 2.70 0.18 -2.82
CA VAL A 134 2.60 -0.21 -4.22
C VAL A 134 1.33 0.33 -4.89
N ALA A 135 0.24 0.51 -4.15
CA ALA A 135 -1.03 0.97 -4.72
C ALA A 135 -0.92 2.33 -5.42
N THR A 136 -0.09 3.23 -4.89
CA THR A 136 0.10 4.57 -5.45
C THR A 136 0.70 4.49 -6.84
N SER A 137 0.05 5.15 -7.82
CA SER A 137 0.40 5.14 -9.25
C SER A 137 0.47 3.75 -9.90
N ALA A 138 -0.13 2.72 -9.29
CA ALA A 138 -0.14 1.37 -9.86
C ALA A 138 -0.92 1.30 -11.17
N ASP A 139 -1.99 2.08 -11.29
CA ASP A 139 -2.77 2.27 -12.52
C ASP A 139 -1.87 2.78 -13.67
N TYR A 140 -1.04 3.80 -13.42
CA TYR A 140 -0.08 4.30 -14.40
C TYR A 140 0.99 3.25 -14.73
N ARG A 141 1.56 2.57 -13.74
CA ARG A 141 2.57 1.52 -14.00
C ARG A 141 2.02 0.33 -14.78
N LEU A 142 0.77 -0.06 -14.54
CA LEU A 142 0.07 -1.10 -15.30
C LEU A 142 -0.36 -0.62 -16.70
N GLY A 143 -0.62 0.68 -16.85
CA GLY A 143 -1.03 1.33 -18.09
C GLY A 143 0.13 1.55 -19.05
N ASP A 144 1.23 2.10 -18.54
CA ASP A 144 2.41 2.59 -19.27
C ASP A 144 3.71 2.18 -18.54
N PRO A 145 4.04 0.88 -18.48
CA PRO A 145 5.16 0.39 -17.68
C PRO A 145 6.52 0.91 -18.14
N ASP A 146 6.69 1.21 -19.43
CA ASP A 146 7.95 1.68 -20.01
C ASP A 146 8.35 3.08 -19.50
N HIS A 147 7.38 3.85 -18.99
CA HIS A 147 7.66 5.13 -18.33
C HIS A 147 8.33 4.96 -16.96
N PHE A 148 8.05 3.85 -16.27
CA PHE A 148 8.43 3.65 -14.87
C PHE A 148 9.55 2.62 -14.69
N TRP A 149 9.71 1.72 -15.64
CA TRP A 149 10.60 0.57 -15.52
C TRP A 149 11.68 0.56 -16.59
N PRO A 150 12.94 0.23 -16.24
CA PRO A 150 14.00 0.04 -17.22
C PRO A 150 13.68 -1.05 -18.25
N GLU A 151 14.05 -0.82 -19.51
CA GLU A 151 13.77 -1.72 -20.64
C GLU A 151 14.33 -3.15 -20.43
N ASP A 152 15.52 -3.27 -19.83
CA ASP A 152 16.16 -4.55 -19.55
C ASP A 152 15.37 -5.36 -18.50
N LEU A 153 14.87 -4.68 -17.47
CA LEU A 153 14.02 -5.28 -16.44
C LEU A 153 12.66 -5.69 -17.00
N MET A 154 12.07 -4.84 -17.85
CA MET A 154 10.84 -5.12 -18.59
C MET A 154 10.99 -6.37 -19.45
N GLY A 155 12.02 -6.44 -20.29
CA GLY A 155 12.30 -7.60 -21.12
C GLY A 155 12.45 -8.88 -20.31
N LYS A 156 13.16 -8.83 -19.17
CA LYS A 156 13.32 -9.96 -18.25
C LYS A 156 11.99 -10.47 -17.68
N CYS A 157 11.06 -9.59 -17.37
CA CYS A 157 9.76 -9.97 -16.82
C CYS A 157 8.75 -10.38 -17.88
N MET A 158 8.76 -9.75 -19.06
CA MET A 158 7.85 -10.10 -20.15
C MET A 158 8.05 -11.53 -20.66
N VAL A 159 9.28 -12.05 -20.69
CA VAL A 159 9.54 -13.44 -21.13
C VAL A 159 9.11 -14.50 -20.12
N LYS A 160 8.81 -14.10 -18.87
CA LYS A 160 8.38 -15.01 -17.79
C LYS A 160 6.87 -15.18 -17.70
N VAL A 161 6.10 -14.33 -18.39
CA VAL A 161 4.64 -14.31 -18.31
C VAL A 161 4.01 -14.82 -19.60
N ASP A 162 2.80 -15.36 -19.50
CA ASP A 162 1.99 -15.67 -20.68
C ASP A 162 1.27 -14.40 -21.13
N TYR A 163 1.68 -13.81 -22.25
CA TYR A 163 1.03 -12.61 -22.82
C TYR A 163 -0.43 -12.84 -23.23
N ARG A 164 -0.88 -14.10 -23.32
CA ARG A 164 -2.28 -14.45 -23.59
C ARG A 164 -3.13 -14.46 -22.33
N SER A 165 -2.50 -14.43 -21.14
CA SER A 165 -3.19 -14.33 -19.86
C SER A 165 -3.92 -12.99 -19.78
N PRO A 166 -5.20 -12.96 -19.37
CA PRO A 166 -5.90 -11.70 -19.11
C PRO A 166 -5.27 -10.91 -17.95
N LYS A 167 -4.35 -11.54 -17.19
CA LYS A 167 -3.63 -10.93 -16.06
C LYS A 167 -2.18 -10.59 -16.39
N TYR A 168 -1.74 -10.70 -17.64
CA TYR A 168 -0.32 -10.55 -17.99
C TYR A 168 0.28 -9.24 -17.44
N LYS A 169 -0.46 -8.11 -17.47
CA LYS A 169 0.00 -6.83 -16.92
C LYS A 169 0.30 -6.90 -15.42
N VAL A 170 -0.62 -7.52 -14.66
CA VAL A 170 -0.47 -7.71 -13.22
C VAL A 170 0.69 -8.67 -12.93
N GLU A 171 0.85 -9.72 -13.72
CA GLU A 171 1.95 -10.68 -13.57
C GLU A 171 3.31 -10.05 -13.88
N VAL A 172 3.38 -9.20 -14.91
CA VAL A 172 4.58 -8.41 -15.26
C VAL A 172 4.92 -7.45 -14.14
N GLU A 173 3.97 -6.63 -13.68
CA GLU A 173 4.20 -5.68 -12.57
C GLU A 173 4.66 -6.40 -11.29
N LYS A 174 4.07 -7.54 -10.94
CA LYS A 174 4.53 -8.36 -9.81
C LYS A 174 5.98 -8.83 -10.00
N CYS A 175 6.35 -9.24 -11.20
CA CYS A 175 7.73 -9.61 -11.50
C CYS A 175 8.66 -8.40 -11.33
N LEU A 176 8.31 -7.23 -11.87
CA LEU A 176 9.11 -6.01 -11.79
C LEU A 176 9.33 -5.58 -10.34
N LEU A 177 8.27 -5.59 -9.52
CA LEU A 177 8.35 -5.28 -8.09
C LEU A 177 9.28 -6.23 -7.33
N LYS A 178 9.36 -7.50 -7.71
CA LYS A 178 10.24 -8.50 -7.08
C LYS A 178 11.68 -8.33 -7.54
N GLU A 179 11.90 -8.23 -8.85
CA GLU A 179 13.24 -8.11 -9.43
C GLU A 179 13.93 -6.78 -9.06
N SER A 180 13.16 -5.73 -8.79
CA SER A 180 13.64 -4.44 -8.25
C SER A 180 13.82 -4.44 -6.72
N GLY A 181 13.45 -5.51 -6.02
CA GLY A 181 13.55 -5.60 -4.56
C GLY A 181 12.56 -4.72 -3.80
N ILE A 182 11.50 -4.23 -4.45
CA ILE A 182 10.44 -3.45 -3.81
C ILE A 182 9.60 -4.35 -2.90
N ILE A 183 9.30 -5.56 -3.36
CA ILE A 183 8.66 -6.61 -2.58
C ILE A 183 9.53 -7.88 -2.59
N SER A 184 9.46 -8.64 -1.49
CA SER A 184 10.11 -9.94 -1.29
C SER A 184 9.11 -11.08 -1.34
#